data_AF-A0A7S3F574-F1
#
_entry.id   AF-A0A7S3F574-F1
#
_cell.length_a   1.000
_cell.length_b   1.000
_cell.length_c   1.000
_cell.angle_alpha   90.00
_cell.angle_beta   90.00
_cell.angle_gamma   90.00
#
_symmetry.space_group_name_H-M   'P 1'
#
loop_
_entity.id
_entity.type
_entity.pdbx_description
1 polymer ?
#
loop_
_entity_poly.entity_id
_entity_poly.type
_entity_poly.pdbx_seq_one_letter_code
_entity_poly.pdbx_strand_id
1 'polypeptide(L)'
;ADGADDRDAPSFSRDAHEAIDLYAELPDGRLPAGSWARGANPWPRTPPDFEDAIRRYVEQMEALGADLMRGMAVGMGLKSTAFDHALERPFWSMRGILYPPLPP
;
A
#
# COMPACT_ATOMS: atom_id res chain seq x y z
N ALA A 1 16.36 -23.92 -39.57
CA ALA A 1 15.31 -24.25 -38.59
C ALA A 1 16.04 -24.65 -37.32
N ASP A 2 16.03 -23.88 -36.24
CA ASP A 2 15.09 -22.86 -35.83
C ASP A 2 15.86 -21.82 -35.01
N GLY A 3 15.94 -20.60 -35.52
CA GLY A 3 16.54 -19.47 -34.82
C GLY A 3 15.43 -18.79 -34.03
N ALA A 4 15.17 -19.30 -32.82
CA ALA A 4 14.28 -18.62 -31.90
C ALA A 4 15.00 -17.36 -31.41
N ASP A 5 14.48 -16.23 -31.83
CA ASP A 5 14.89 -14.89 -31.44
C ASP A 5 14.51 -14.65 -29.97
N ASP A 6 15.47 -14.85 -29.07
CA ASP A 6 15.32 -14.67 -27.61
C ASP A 6 15.29 -13.19 -27.17
N ARG A 7 15.18 -12.25 -28.11
CA ARG A 7 15.18 -10.80 -27.84
C ARG A 7 13.87 -10.26 -27.27
N ASP A 8 12.81 -11.07 -27.26
CA ASP A 8 11.48 -10.71 -26.75
C ASP A 8 11.16 -11.35 -25.38
N ALA A 9 12.10 -12.08 -24.78
CA ALA A 9 11.93 -12.57 -23.42
C ALA A 9 11.98 -11.38 -22.44
N PRO A 10 10.96 -11.15 -21.59
CA PRO A 10 11.01 -10.08 -20.62
C PRO A 10 12.21 -10.31 -19.69
N SER A 11 13.15 -9.35 -19.68
CA SER A 11 14.30 -9.39 -18.79
C SER A 11 13.85 -9.06 -17.37
N PHE A 12 13.24 -10.02 -16.69
CA PHE A 12 12.89 -9.86 -15.28
C PHE A 12 14.18 -10.00 -14.46
N SER A 13 14.75 -8.87 -14.08
CA SER A 13 15.71 -8.83 -12.97
C SER A 13 14.94 -9.06 -11.67
N ARG A 14 15.48 -9.90 -10.78
CA ARG A 14 14.88 -10.08 -9.46
C ARG A 14 15.00 -8.78 -8.69
N ASP A 15 13.89 -8.29 -8.16
CA ASP A 15 13.91 -7.19 -7.22
C ASP A 15 14.50 -7.71 -5.90
N ALA A 16 15.73 -7.29 -5.61
CA ALA A 16 16.51 -7.78 -4.48
C ALA A 16 16.17 -6.98 -3.22
N HIS A 17 14.97 -7.22 -2.69
CA HIS A 17 14.52 -6.66 -1.42
C HIS A 17 13.72 -7.67 -0.61
N GLU A 18 13.68 -7.43 0.70
CA GLU A 18 12.71 -8.04 1.61
C GLU A 18 11.59 -7.04 1.84
N ALA A 19 10.34 -7.52 1.94
CA ALA A 19 9.19 -6.64 2.14
C ALA A 19 8.18 -7.20 3.13
N ILE A 20 7.55 -6.28 3.87
CA ILE A 20 6.33 -6.53 4.62
C ILE A 20 5.20 -5.70 4.03
N ASP A 21 4.15 -6.39 3.58
CA ASP A 21 2.93 -5.79 3.05
C ASP A 21 1.83 -5.79 4.10
N LEU A 22 1.26 -4.62 4.36
CA LEU A 22 0.17 -4.40 5.29
C LEU A 22 -0.93 -3.63 4.58
N TYR A 23 -2.17 -4.00 4.85
CA TYR A 23 -3.34 -3.42 4.19
C TYR A 23 -4.35 -2.91 5.20
N ALA A 24 -5.26 -2.05 4.74
CA ALA A 24 -6.39 -1.60 5.54
C ALA A 24 -7.25 -2.78 6.03
N GLU A 25 -7.29 -2.98 7.35
CA GLU A 25 -8.09 -4.02 8.01
C GLU A 25 -9.55 -3.57 8.15
N LEU A 26 -10.47 -4.54 8.17
CA LEU A 26 -11.86 -4.28 8.55
C LEU A 26 -12.01 -4.28 10.08
N PRO A 27 -12.77 -3.33 10.67
CA PRO A 27 -12.92 -3.22 12.13
C PRO A 27 -13.46 -4.48 12.83
N ASP A 28 -14.28 -5.27 12.13
CA ASP A 28 -14.85 -6.52 12.65
C ASP A 28 -14.05 -7.77 12.22
N GLY A 29 -12.95 -7.58 11.48
CA GLY A 29 -12.13 -8.64 10.91
C GLY A 29 -12.87 -9.56 9.93
N ARG A 30 -14.14 -9.28 9.64
CA ARG A 30 -14.98 -10.12 8.78
C ARG A 30 -14.89 -9.57 7.37
N LEU A 31 -14.16 -10.30 6.54
CA LEU A 31 -14.18 -10.09 5.10
C LEU A 31 -15.59 -10.36 4.55
N PRO A 32 -16.28 -9.37 3.95
CA PRO A 32 -17.47 -9.64 3.16
C PRO A 32 -17.16 -10.70 2.09
N ALA A 33 -18.13 -11.55 1.78
CA ALA A 33 -17.97 -12.54 0.71
C ALA A 33 -17.57 -11.82 -0.60
N GLY A 34 -16.47 -12.26 -1.22
CA GLY A 34 -15.91 -11.63 -2.43
C GLY A 34 -14.98 -10.45 -2.20
N SER A 35 -14.73 -10.05 -0.95
CA SER A 35 -13.69 -9.07 -0.63
C SER A 35 -12.30 -9.72 -0.60
N TRP A 36 -11.30 -9.00 -1.10
CA TRP A 36 -9.90 -9.41 -1.15
C TRP A 36 -9.04 -8.38 -0.41
N ALA A 37 -7.91 -8.82 0.13
CA ALA A 37 -6.87 -7.98 0.74
C ALA A 37 -7.29 -7.03 1.89
N ARG A 38 -8.31 -7.38 2.68
CA ARG A 38 -8.71 -6.61 3.89
C ARG A 38 -8.84 -7.45 5.17
N GLY A 39 -8.16 -8.60 5.19
CA GLY A 39 -8.13 -9.48 6.36
C GLY A 39 -7.26 -8.91 7.47
N ALA A 40 -7.23 -9.58 8.62
CA ALA A 40 -6.29 -9.24 9.69
C ALA A 40 -4.85 -9.35 9.19
N ASN A 41 -4.05 -8.32 9.44
CA ASN A 41 -2.64 -8.31 9.05
C ASN A 41 -1.83 -9.24 9.97
N PRO A 42 -0.82 -9.94 9.44
CA PRO A 42 0.12 -10.72 10.24
C PRO A 42 1.15 -9.78 10.90
N TRP A 43 0.74 -9.04 11.92
CA TRP A 43 1.59 -8.08 12.61
C TRP A 43 2.82 -8.75 13.25
N PRO A 44 4.05 -8.26 12.96
CA PRO A 44 5.26 -8.70 13.65
C PRO A 44 5.17 -8.46 15.16
N ARG A 45 5.63 -9.44 15.94
CA ARG A 45 5.75 -9.29 17.41
C ARG A 45 7.06 -8.65 17.86
N THR A 46 8.03 -8.55 16.94
CA THR A 46 9.34 -7.98 17.17
C THR A 46 9.65 -7.00 16.04
N PRO A 47 9.94 -5.72 16.35
CA PRO A 47 9.91 -5.12 17.68
C PRO A 47 8.45 -5.00 18.22
N PRO A 48 8.25 -4.93 19.55
CA PRO A 48 6.91 -4.99 20.14
C PRO A 48 6.02 -3.78 19.83
N ASP A 49 6.63 -2.65 19.45
CA ASP A 49 5.97 -1.40 19.08
C ASP A 49 5.71 -1.27 17.57
N PHE A 50 5.99 -2.31 16.79
CA PHE A 50 5.88 -2.27 15.33
C PHE A 50 4.47 -1.92 14.86
N GLU A 51 3.45 -2.63 15.36
CA GLU A 51 2.05 -2.39 14.99
C GLU A 51 1.62 -0.96 15.33
N ASP A 52 1.87 -0.51 16.56
CA ASP A 52 1.52 0.83 17.02
C ASP A 52 2.19 1.93 16.20
N ALA A 53 3.48 1.76 15.88
CA ALA A 53 4.23 2.70 15.05
C ALA A 53 3.62 2.81 13.65
N ILE A 54 3.30 1.67 13.03
CA ILE A 54 2.69 1.66 11.69
C ILE A 54 1.28 2.25 11.72
N ARG A 55 0.45 1.93 12.72
CA ARG A 55 -0.92 2.47 12.81
C ARG A 55 -0.92 4.00 12.94
N ARG A 56 -0.01 4.55 13.76
CA ARG A 56 0.18 6.01 13.87
C ARG A 56 0.64 6.64 12.56
N TYR A 57 1.57 5.98 11.88
CA TYR A 57 2.02 6.43 10.57
C TYR A 57 0.88 6.45 9.55
N VAL A 58 0.08 5.39 9.49
CA VAL A 58 -1.10 5.31 8.60
C VAL A 58 -2.10 6.42 8.90
N GLU A 59 -2.44 6.67 10.16
CA GLU A 59 -3.36 7.75 10.55
C GLU A 59 -2.88 9.12 10.05
N GLN A 60 -1.58 9.41 10.22
CA GLN A 60 -0.97 10.63 9.71
C GLN A 60 -1.01 10.72 8.18
N MET A 61 -0.75 9.60 7.49
CA MET A 61 -0.76 9.53 6.03
C MET A 61 -2.17 9.62 5.45
N GLU A 62 -3.19 9.09 6.11
CA GLU A 62 -4.60 9.24 5.71
C GLU A 62 -5.04 10.70 5.80
N ALA A 63 -4.70 11.39 6.90
CA ALA A 63 -4.98 12.82 7.06
C ALA A 63 -4.28 13.65 5.96
N LEU A 64 -2.99 13.40 5.73
CA LEU A 64 -2.22 14.05 4.66
C LEU A 64 -2.82 13.76 3.28
N GLY A 65 -3.17 12.50 3.00
CA GLY A 65 -3.80 12.09 1.75
C GLY A 65 -5.12 12.81 1.50
N ALA A 66 -5.95 12.97 2.54
CA ALA A 66 -7.20 13.72 2.45
C ALA A 66 -6.97 15.19 2.09
N ASP A 67 -5.98 15.84 2.68
CA ASP A 67 -5.63 17.23 2.37
C ASP A 67 -5.10 17.39 0.94
N LEU A 68 -4.30 16.43 0.46
CA LEU A 68 -3.85 16.39 -0.93
C LEU A 68 -5.03 16.22 -1.91
N MET A 69 -5.97 15.33 -1.60
CA MET A 69 -7.18 15.12 -2.41
C MET A 69 -8.05 16.37 -2.45
N ARG A 70 -8.20 17.08 -1.33
CA ARG A 70 -8.92 18.35 -1.26
C ARG A 70 -8.22 19.45 -2.07
N GLY A 71 -6.88 19.50 -2.02
CA GLY A 71 -6.07 20.39 -2.83
C GLY A 71 -6.25 20.12 -4.33
N MET A 72 -6.24 18.84 -4.74
CA MET A 72 -6.51 18.44 -6.13
C MET A 72 -7.93 18.83 -6.56
N ALA A 73 -8.94 18.65 -5.71
CA ALA A 73 -10.31 19.05 -6.01
C ALA A 73 -10.41 20.56 -6.30
N VAL A 74 -9.76 21.39 -5.49
CA VAL A 74 -9.69 22.85 -5.72
C VAL A 74 -8.97 23.17 -7.02
N GLY A 75 -7.85 22.50 -7.32
CA GLY A 75 -7.11 22.68 -8.57
C GLY A 75 -7.92 22.34 -9.83
N MET A 76 -8.90 21.45 -9.70
CA MET A 76 -9.86 21.09 -10.76
C MET A 76 -11.09 22.01 -10.82
N GLY A 77 -11.17 23.04 -9.98
CA GLY A 77 -12.33 23.94 -9.89
C GLY A 77 -13.56 23.29 -9.22
N LEU A 78 -13.38 22.19 -8.50
CA LEU A 78 -14.42 21.53 -7.72
C LEU A 78 -14.46 22.09 -6.29
N LYS A 79 -15.50 21.72 -5.53
CA LYS A 79 -15.49 21.92 -4.08
C LYS A 79 -14.35 21.10 -3.48
N SER A 80 -13.64 21.63 -2.49
CA SER A 80 -12.56 20.91 -1.81
C SER A 80 -13.00 19.53 -1.29
N THR A 81 -14.25 19.42 -0.85
CA THR A 81 -14.86 18.20 -0.30
C THR A 81 -15.40 17.23 -1.36
N ALA A 82 -15.17 17.48 -2.65
CA ALA A 82 -15.75 16.67 -3.73
C ALA A 82 -15.42 15.17 -3.62
N PHE A 83 -14.28 14.83 -3.01
CA PHE A 83 -13.81 13.45 -2.83
C PHE A 83 -13.99 12.90 -1.42
N ASP A 84 -14.53 13.66 -0.45
CA ASP A 84 -14.60 13.22 0.96
C ASP A 84 -15.35 11.88 1.10
N HIS A 85 -16.38 11.63 0.29
CA HIS A 85 -17.13 10.37 0.26
C HIS A 85 -16.26 9.13 -0.05
N ALA A 86 -15.18 9.31 -0.84
CA ALA A 86 -14.24 8.25 -1.17
C ALA A 86 -13.17 8.07 -0.08
N LEU A 87 -13.09 8.98 0.89
CA LEU A 87 -12.08 9.05 1.95
C LEU A 87 -12.62 8.64 3.32
N GLU A 88 -13.91 8.30 3.46
CA GLU A 88 -14.50 7.89 4.75
C GLU A 88 -13.91 6.57 5.27
N ARG A 89 -13.61 5.63 4.36
CA ARG A 89 -13.02 4.32 4.67
C ARG A 89 -12.03 3.95 3.56
N PRO A 90 -10.92 4.69 3.44
CA PRO A 90 -10.02 4.52 2.32
C PRO A 90 -9.35 3.14 2.41
N PHE A 91 -9.10 2.55 1.26
CA PHE A 91 -8.19 1.42 1.20
C PHE A 91 -6.77 1.96 1.10
N TRP A 92 -5.91 1.58 2.05
CA TRP A 92 -4.49 1.85 2.00
C TRP A 92 -3.70 0.54 1.92
N SER A 93 -2.52 0.64 1.33
CA SER A 93 -1.47 -0.37 1.37
C SER A 93 -0.18 0.28 1.85
N MET A 94 0.51 -0.39 2.76
CA MET A 94 1.83 0.00 3.23
C MET A 94 2.79 -1.15 2.95
N ARG A 95 3.89 -0.83 2.26
CA ARG A 95 4.98 -1.76 2.02
C ARG A 95 6.24 -1.24 2.70
N GLY A 96 6.67 -1.93 3.75
CA GLY A 96 7.99 -1.72 4.33
C GLY A 96 9.01 -2.50 3.51
N ILE A 97 10.02 -1.82 2.97
CA ILE A 97 11.04 -2.44 2.11
C ILE A 97 12.41 -2.33 2.78
N LEU A 98 13.11 -3.46 2.87
CA LEU A 98 14.52 -3.54 3.25
C LEU A 98 15.33 -3.98 2.03
N TYR A 99 16.27 -3.13 1.61
CA TYR A 99 17.24 -3.46 0.57
C TYR A 99 18.51 -4.02 1.22
N PRO A 100 18.79 -5.34 1.14
CA PRO A 100 20.06 -5.88 1.62
C PRO A 100 21.22 -5.41 0.74
N PRO A 101 22.46 -5.42 1.26
CA PRO A 101 23.65 -5.20 0.44
C PRO A 101 23.67 -6.19 -0.72
N LEU A 102 23.86 -5.68 -1.94
CA LEU A 102 24.01 -6.54 -3.12
C LEU A 102 25.40 -7.21 -3.09
N PRO A 103 25.50 -8.48 -3.50
CA PRO A 103 26.79 -9.09 -3.79
C PRO A 103 27.56 -8.25 -4.82
N PRO A 104 28.90 -8.17 -4.71
CA PRO A 104 29.74 -7.47 -5.69
C PRO A 104 29.65 -8.10 -7.09
#